data_AF-A0A7U9RIH0-F1
#
_entry.id   AF-A0A7U9RIH0-F1
#
_cell.length_a   1.000
_cell.length_b   1.000
_cell.length_c   1.000
_cell.angle_alpha   90.00
_cell.angle_beta   90.00
_cell.angle_gamma   90.00
#
_symmetry.space_group_name_H-M   'P 1'
#
loop_
_entity.id
_entity.type
_entity.pdbx_description
1 polymer ?
#
loop_
_entity_poly.entity_id
_entity_poly.type
_entity_poly.pdbx_seq_one_letter_code
_entity_poly.pdbx_strand_id
1 'polypeptide(L)'
;MDKDSVLYQLMDLRVNTIMNSIVGADEDYQEILRRSDEYSGRLEAMGLPKEAMQLIDRYVSEQNALGARYGALAYLLGFSDCIELFRSRIDTHACAEAILNT
;
A
#
# COMPACT_ATOMS: atom_id res chain seq x y z
N MET A 1 5.37 -12.59 7.58
CA MET A 1 4.05 -12.90 7.02
C MET A 1 4.28 -13.73 5.76
N ASP A 2 3.56 -14.83 5.64
CA ASP A 2 3.72 -15.75 4.52
C ASP A 2 3.24 -15.11 3.21
N LYS A 3 4.12 -15.06 2.21
CA LYS A 3 3.82 -14.48 0.88
C LYS A 3 2.89 -15.38 0.07
N ASP A 4 2.79 -16.66 0.44
CA ASP A 4 1.90 -17.62 -0.21
C ASP A 4 0.48 -17.56 0.39
N SER A 5 0.27 -16.82 1.48
CA SER A 5 -1.05 -16.65 2.07
C SER A 5 -2.03 -15.98 1.10
N VAL A 6 -3.28 -16.45 1.10
CA VAL A 6 -4.38 -15.88 0.30
C VAL A 6 -4.51 -14.36 0.53
N LEU A 7 -4.25 -13.92 1.77
CA LEU A 7 -4.29 -12.51 2.13
C LEU A 7 -3.21 -11.70 1.40
N TYR A 8 -1.98 -12.21 1.30
CA TYR A 8 -0.92 -11.55 0.56
C TYR A 8 -1.25 -11.48 -0.94
N GLN A 9 -1.77 -12.56 -1.52
CA GLN A 9 -2.15 -12.60 -2.94
C GLN A 9 -3.27 -11.61 -3.28
N LEU A 10 -4.29 -11.50 -2.41
CA LEU A 10 -5.38 -10.52 -2.58
C LEU A 10 -4.85 -9.08 -2.49
N MET A 11 -3.97 -8.80 -1.54
CA MET A 11 -3.32 -7.50 -1.39
C MET A 11 -2.50 -7.14 -2.63
N ASP A 12 -1.67 -8.06 -3.13
CA ASP A 12 -0.86 -7.86 -4.33
C ASP A 12 -1.73 -7.54 -5.55
N LEU A 13 -2.81 -8.31 -5.77
CA LEU A 13 -3.77 -8.04 -6.84
C LEU A 13 -4.36 -6.63 -6.73
N ARG A 14 -4.84 -6.24 -5.55
CA ARG A 14 -5.53 -4.95 -5.33
C ARG A 14 -4.59 -3.76 -5.52
N VAL A 15 -3.37 -3.86 -5.00
CA VAL A 15 -2.34 -2.83 -5.12
C VAL A 15 -1.88 -2.68 -6.58
N ASN A 16 -1.70 -3.79 -7.30
CA ASN A 16 -1.20 -3.76 -8.68
C ASN A 16 -2.27 -3.51 -9.75
N THR A 17 -3.57 -3.45 -9.39
CA THR A 17 -4.67 -3.24 -10.35
C THR A 17 -5.50 -2.00 -10.03
N ILE A 18 -6.28 -2.06 -8.95
CA ILE A 18 -7.32 -1.07 -8.65
C ILE A 18 -6.73 0.22 -8.08
N MET A 19 -5.57 0.13 -7.44
CA MET A 19 -4.89 1.29 -6.86
C MET A 19 -4.67 2.41 -7.88
N ASN A 20 -4.33 2.08 -9.13
CA ASN A 20 -4.10 3.06 -10.19
C ASN A 20 -5.34 3.93 -10.46
N SER A 21 -6.54 3.35 -10.42
CA SER A 21 -7.78 4.11 -10.59
C SER A 21 -8.10 4.98 -9.37
N ILE A 22 -7.78 4.51 -8.17
CA ILE A 22 -7.99 5.25 -6.92
C ILE A 22 -7.06 6.47 -6.89
N VAL A 23 -5.75 6.25 -7.08
CA VAL A 23 -4.76 7.35 -7.06
C VAL A 23 -5.01 8.35 -8.18
N GLY A 24 -5.51 7.90 -9.34
CA GLY A 24 -5.88 8.79 -10.44
C GLY A 24 -7.08 9.68 -10.15
N ALA A 25 -7.97 9.27 -9.23
CA ALA A 25 -9.16 10.03 -8.85
C ALA A 25 -8.99 10.85 -7.55
N ASP A 26 -7.93 10.59 -6.79
CA ASP A 26 -7.67 11.24 -5.50
C ASP A 26 -6.95 12.58 -5.71
N GLU A 27 -7.66 13.70 -5.46
CA GLU A 27 -7.14 15.05 -5.71
C GLU A 27 -5.92 15.38 -4.84
N ASP A 28 -5.92 14.96 -3.57
CA ASP A 28 -4.81 15.19 -2.65
C ASP A 28 -3.55 14.47 -3.11
N TYR A 29 -3.68 13.21 -3.55
CA TYR A 29 -2.59 12.45 -4.15
C TYR A 29 -2.04 13.14 -5.40
N GLN A 30 -2.92 13.58 -6.31
CA GLN A 30 -2.49 14.25 -7.53
C GLN A 30 -1.78 15.59 -7.25
N GLU A 31 -2.22 16.35 -6.25
CA GLU A 31 -1.54 17.59 -5.86
C GLU A 31 -0.18 17.32 -5.22
N ILE A 32 -0.05 16.27 -4.40
CA ILE A 32 1.25 15.84 -3.87
C ILE A 32 2.18 15.42 -5.01
N LEU A 33 1.69 14.65 -5.99
CA LEU A 33 2.47 14.24 -7.17
C LEU A 33 2.96 15.45 -7.96
N ARG A 34 2.07 16.41 -8.26
CA ARG A 34 2.43 17.65 -8.97
C ARG A 34 3.50 18.45 -8.23
N ARG A 35 3.41 18.56 -6.91
CA ARG A 35 4.43 19.24 -6.08
C ARG A 35 5.75 18.48 -6.07
N SER A 36 5.71 17.14 -6.03
CA SER A 36 6.91 16.31 -6.12
C SER A 36 7.65 16.56 -7.43
N ASP A 37 6.94 16.58 -8.56
CA ASP A 37 7.51 16.87 -9.88
C ASP A 37 8.12 18.28 -9.95
N GLU A 38 7.44 19.27 -9.38
CA GLU A 38 7.95 20.65 -9.28
C GLU A 38 9.29 20.70 -8.52
N TYR A 39 9.39 20.02 -7.38
CA TYR A 39 10.65 19.98 -6.61
C TYR A 39 11.74 19.20 -7.32
N SER A 40 11.41 18.12 -8.03
CA SER A 40 12.37 17.38 -8.84
C SER A 40 12.98 18.28 -9.93
N GLY A 41 12.14 19.00 -10.68
CA GLY A 41 12.62 19.94 -11.70
C GLY A 41 13.48 21.07 -11.12
N ARG A 42 13.14 21.56 -9.92
CA ARG A 42 13.97 22.55 -9.20
C ARG A 42 15.33 21.98 -8.78
N LEU A 43 15.40 20.72 -8.35
CA LEU A 43 16.67 20.05 -8.02
C LEU A 43 17.56 19.92 -9.26
N GLU A 44 16.99 19.52 -10.40
CA GLU A 44 17.73 19.44 -11.67
C GLU A 44 18.27 20.81 -12.10
N ALA A 45 17.44 21.86 -12.00
CA ALA A 45 17.82 23.22 -12.37
C ALA A 45 18.96 23.82 -11.52
N MET A 46 19.25 23.26 -10.35
CA MET A 46 20.37 23.69 -9.51
C MET A 46 21.74 23.30 -10.09
N GLY A 47 21.79 22.39 -11.08
CA GLY A 47 23.05 21.98 -11.70
C GLY A 47 24.03 21.34 -10.73
N LEU A 48 23.51 20.56 -9.76
CA LEU A 48 24.32 19.90 -8.74
C LEU A 48 25.31 18.91 -9.38
N PRO A 49 26.46 18.64 -8.73
CA PRO A 49 27.38 17.59 -9.17
C PRO A 49 26.64 16.26 -9.36
N LYS A 50 27.06 15.50 -10.38
CA LYS A 50 26.41 14.23 -10.75
C LYS A 50 26.32 13.26 -9.57
N GLU A 51 27.37 13.19 -8.76
CA GLU A 51 27.44 12.31 -7.59
C GLU A 51 26.41 12.69 -6.53
N ALA A 52 26.14 13.99 -6.36
CA ALA A 52 25.13 14.49 -5.43
C ALA A 52 23.71 14.16 -5.93
N MET A 53 23.43 14.40 -7.22
CA MET A 53 22.14 14.01 -7.81
C MET A 53 21.90 12.51 -7.72
N GLN A 54 22.89 11.69 -8.03
CA GLN A 54 22.78 10.23 -7.91
C GLN A 54 22.52 9.77 -6.48
N LEU A 55 23.11 10.43 -5.48
CA LEU A 55 22.84 10.12 -4.08
C LEU A 55 21.41 10.50 -3.69
N ILE A 56 20.93 11.67 -4.14
CA ILE A 56 19.54 12.12 -3.91
C ILE A 56 18.56 11.14 -4.55
N ASP A 57 18.75 10.78 -5.83
CA ASP A 57 17.86 9.87 -6.55
C ASP A 57 17.75 8.51 -5.85
N ARG A 58 18.89 7.96 -5.40
CA ARG A 58 18.92 6.70 -4.64
C ARG A 58 18.20 6.85 -3.30
N TYR A 59 18.47 7.92 -2.57
CA TYR A 59 17.82 8.17 -1.28
C TYR A 59 16.30 8.28 -1.42
N VAL A 60 15.81 9.07 -2.38
CA VAL A 60 14.38 9.23 -2.66
C VAL A 60 13.75 7.90 -3.08
N SER A 61 14.45 7.12 -3.92
CA SER A 61 14.00 5.78 -4.32
C SER A 61 13.84 4.84 -3.13
N GLU A 62 14.80 4.83 -2.21
CA GLU A 62 14.73 4.02 -0.98
C GLU A 62 13.62 4.51 -0.03
N GLN A 63 13.41 5.82 0.10
CA GLN A 63 12.28 6.37 0.86
C GLN A 63 10.94 5.96 0.26
N ASN A 64 10.80 6.00 -1.06
CA ASN A 64 9.60 5.55 -1.75
C ASN A 64 9.36 4.03 -1.55
N ALA A 65 10.41 3.21 -1.67
CA ALA A 65 10.33 1.78 -1.40
C ALA A 65 9.93 1.47 0.06
N LEU A 66 10.48 2.23 1.02
CA LEU A 66 10.13 2.12 2.43
C LEU A 66 8.65 2.48 2.66
N GLY A 67 8.19 3.60 2.10
CA GLY A 67 6.79 4.04 2.18
C GLY A 67 5.82 3.02 1.56
N ALA A 68 6.14 2.51 0.37
CA ALA A 68 5.36 1.47 -0.29
C ALA A 68 5.29 0.19 0.58
N ARG A 69 6.41 -0.21 1.20
CA ARG A 69 6.42 -1.38 2.08
C ARG A 69 5.59 -1.16 3.34
N TYR A 70 5.68 0.03 3.95
CA TYR A 70 4.85 0.40 5.09
C TYR A 70 3.36 0.36 4.73
N GLY A 71 2.97 0.98 3.60
CA GLY A 71 1.59 0.98 3.12
C GLY A 71 1.05 -0.44 2.90
N ALA A 72 1.84 -1.32 2.29
CA ALA A 72 1.46 -2.73 2.12
C ALA A 72 1.24 -3.44 3.47
N LEU A 73 2.11 -3.22 4.46
CA LEU A 73 1.96 -3.80 5.80
C LEU A 73 0.73 -3.26 6.53
N ALA A 74 0.46 -1.95 6.43
CA ALA A 74 -0.72 -1.33 7.03
C ALA A 74 -2.02 -1.87 6.41
N TYR A 75 -2.04 -2.07 5.10
CA TYR A 75 -3.16 -2.71 4.41
C TYR A 75 -3.41 -4.13 4.93
N LEU A 76 -2.35 -4.94 5.00
CA LEU A 76 -2.43 -6.32 5.50
C LEU A 76 -2.91 -6.40 6.95
N LEU A 77 -2.44 -5.48 7.80
CA LEU A 77 -2.90 -5.36 9.18
C LEU A 77 -4.40 -5.06 9.21
N GLY A 78 -4.85 -4.02 8.50
CA GLY A 78 -6.28 -3.65 8.46
C GLY A 78 -7.19 -4.77 7.93
N PHE A 79 -6.72 -5.57 6.98
CA PHE A 79 -7.45 -6.76 6.54
C PHE A 79 -7.49 -7.86 7.60
N SER A 80 -6.38 -8.08 8.31
CA SER A 80 -6.33 -9.04 9.42
C SER A 80 -7.30 -8.63 10.52
N ASP A 81 -7.31 -7.34 10.89
CA ASP A 81 -8.23 -6.77 11.87
C ASP A 81 -9.70 -6.96 11.45
N CYS A 82 -10.00 -6.79 10.16
CA CYS A 82 -11.33 -7.05 9.62
C CYS A 82 -11.74 -8.52 9.77
N ILE A 83 -10.83 -9.47 9.46
CA ILE A 83 -11.07 -10.91 9.64
C ILE A 83 -11.34 -11.22 11.12
N GLU A 84 -10.54 -10.65 12.04
CA GLU A 84 -10.75 -10.81 13.48
C GLU A 84 -12.10 -10.25 13.93
N LEU A 85 -12.48 -9.06 13.44
CA LEU A 85 -13.78 -8.46 13.71
C LEU A 85 -14.93 -9.37 13.26
N PHE A 86 -14.88 -9.92 12.04
CA PHE A 86 -15.90 -10.85 11.56
C PHE A 86 -15.95 -12.13 12.40
N ARG A 87 -14.79 -12.71 12.72
CA ARG A 87 -14.71 -13.90 13.59
C ARG A 87 -15.25 -13.65 15.00
N SER A 88 -15.07 -12.45 15.54
CA SER A 88 -15.60 -12.08 16.86
C SER A 88 -17.13 -11.95 16.90
N ARG A 89 -17.77 -11.77 15.73
CA ARG A 89 -19.23 -11.59 15.61
C ARG A 89 -19.95 -12.80 15.04
N ILE A 90 -19.25 -13.72 14.39
CA ILE A 90 -19.80 -15.02 14.00
C ILE A 90 -19.85 -15.87 15.27
N ASP A 91 -21.05 -16.13 15.78
CA ASP A 91 -21.24 -17.17 16.78
C ASP A 91 -20.95 -18.52 16.10
N THR A 92 -19.72 -19.00 16.33
CA THR A 92 -19.25 -20.25 15.76
C THR A 92 -20.09 -21.44 16.23
N HIS A 93 -20.80 -21.32 17.35
CA HIS A 93 -21.72 -22.34 17.83
C HIS A 93 -23.00 -22.39 16.98
N ALA A 94 -23.61 -21.22 16.70
CA ALA A 94 -24.80 -21.12 15.85
C ALA A 94 -24.51 -21.55 14.40
N CYS A 95 -23.34 -21.22 13.86
CA CYS A 95 -22.94 -21.70 12.53
C CYS A 95 -22.68 -23.21 12.50
N ALA A 96 -22.10 -23.79 13.55
CA ALA A 96 -21.89 -25.24 13.63
C ALA A 96 -23.21 -26.01 13.74
N GLU A 97 -24.19 -25.52 14.53
CA GLU A 97 -25.52 -26.12 14.59
C GLU A 97 -26.26 -26.06 13.26
N ALA A 98 -26.14 -24.95 12.51
CA ALA A 98 -26.80 -24.82 11.21
C ALA A 98 -26.24 -25.78 10.15
N ILE A 99 -24.95 -26.12 10.22
CA ILE A 99 -24.28 -27.03 9.27
C ILE A 99 -24.53 -28.50 9.62
N LEU A 100 -24.54 -28.84 10.92
CA LEU A 100 -24.75 -30.21 11.38
C LEU A 100 -26.22 -30.66 11.35
N ASN A 101 -27.17 -29.71 11.30
CA ASN A 101 -28.61 -29.97 11.20
C ASN A 101 -29.19 -29.87 9.77
N THR A 102 -28.32 -29.78 8.75
CA THR A 102 -28.66 -29.98 7.32
C THR A 102 -28.09 -31.29 6.81
#